data_AF-A0A521AV92-F1
#
_entry.id   AF-A0A521AV92-F1
#
_cell.length_a   1.000
_cell.length_b   1.000
_cell.length_c   1.000
_cell.angle_alpha   90.00
_cell.angle_beta   90.00
_cell.angle_gamma   90.00
#
_symmetry.space_group_name_H-M   'P 1'
#
loop_
_entity.id
_entity.type
_entity.pdbx_description
1 polymer ?
#
loop_
_entity_poly.entity_id
_entity_poly.type
_entity_poly.pdbx_seq_one_letter_code
_entity_poly.pdbx_strand_id
1 'polypeptide(L)'
;MDSRRDFRYRGVFTKVPGDPSQWRRWEAMGRMWVREYCRQNGGRQPAEMICRDGEKIFPRFFQLLAPGGTLIFNGSLDGVHYTFMGKRGFLPFHEVLKKANLCRGESVLVYYGSTRREKVDAVGMDAIESVLNHGGIPVIATMTDEQQQFVTKRWKGLIAGAVSLETLKDTWEGFDWPSAMPYLPDPQRRFQECQEVLNLFQQRTVTPFRKAIFDRIGMEEHPGKGLDMVLERAQQDTLGISLNLVRPSTGRVVYGEEMAGRRYSFYAPQVWMNKRRIIMPTAAIAGEPPQERNRKGKKENASLIMEAEQLVRKLEAVGSA
;
A
#
# COMPACT_ATOMS: atom_id res chain seq x y z
N MET A 1 -28.24 14.52 0.55
CA MET A 1 -28.86 13.43 -0.23
C MET A 1 -27.71 12.69 -0.90
N ASP A 2 -27.58 11.39 -0.66
CA ASP A 2 -26.45 10.62 -1.15
C ASP A 2 -26.55 10.42 -2.68
N SER A 3 -25.94 11.31 -3.44
CA SER A 3 -25.97 11.33 -4.91
C SER A 3 -25.42 10.04 -5.55
N ARG A 4 -24.77 9.16 -4.77
CA ARG A 4 -24.25 7.85 -5.20
C ARG A 4 -25.34 6.87 -5.64
N ARG A 5 -26.57 6.99 -5.13
CA ARG A 5 -27.71 6.10 -5.46
C ARG A 5 -28.47 6.49 -6.72
N ASP A 6 -28.07 7.58 -7.37
CA ASP A 6 -28.66 8.00 -8.64
C ASP A 6 -28.38 6.94 -9.72
N PHE A 7 -29.42 6.58 -10.48
CA PHE A 7 -29.33 5.59 -11.56
C PHE A 7 -28.23 5.93 -12.58
N ARG A 8 -27.93 7.22 -12.75
CA ARG A 8 -26.85 7.71 -13.63
C ARG A 8 -25.46 7.24 -13.23
N TYR A 9 -25.24 6.83 -11.98
CA TYR A 9 -23.96 6.29 -11.51
C TYR A 9 -23.94 4.77 -11.32
N ARG A 10 -24.96 4.08 -11.85
CA ARG A 10 -25.01 2.61 -11.81
C ARG A 10 -23.76 2.03 -12.47
N GLY A 11 -23.06 1.16 -11.76
CA GLY A 11 -21.81 0.52 -12.24
C GLY A 11 -20.55 1.39 -12.15
N VAL A 12 -20.65 2.66 -11.74
CA VAL A 12 -19.47 3.54 -11.56
C VAL A 12 -18.65 3.12 -10.34
N PHE A 13 -19.32 2.78 -9.24
CA PHE A 13 -18.69 2.38 -7.97
C PHE A 13 -18.33 0.89 -7.99
N THR A 14 -17.11 0.61 -8.42
CA THR A 14 -16.51 -0.71 -8.51
C THR A 14 -15.04 -0.63 -8.13
N LYS A 15 -14.46 -1.76 -7.74
CA LYS A 15 -13.00 -1.91 -7.65
C LYS A 15 -12.36 -1.58 -9.00
N VAL A 16 -11.10 -1.16 -8.97
CA VAL A 16 -10.31 -1.10 -10.20
C VAL A 16 -10.14 -2.53 -10.72
N PRO A 17 -10.47 -2.82 -12.00
CA PRO A 17 -10.34 -4.16 -12.57
C PRO A 17 -8.92 -4.72 -12.45
N GLY A 18 -8.79 -6.04 -12.33
CA GLY A 18 -7.49 -6.71 -12.33
C GLY A 18 -6.75 -6.58 -13.65
N ASP A 19 -7.49 -6.60 -14.75
CA ASP A 19 -7.00 -6.52 -16.12
C ASP A 19 -6.62 -5.08 -16.52
N PRO A 20 -5.33 -4.81 -16.86
CA PRO A 20 -4.85 -3.51 -17.30
C PRO A 20 -5.58 -2.92 -18.51
N SER A 21 -6.11 -3.75 -19.39
CA SER A 21 -6.83 -3.30 -20.59
C SER A 21 -8.09 -2.49 -20.24
N GLN A 22 -8.64 -2.70 -19.04
CA GLN A 22 -9.89 -2.10 -18.58
C GLN A 22 -9.68 -0.82 -17.76
N TRP A 23 -8.45 -0.50 -17.33
CA TRP A 23 -8.18 0.60 -16.41
C TRP A 23 -8.58 1.97 -16.98
N ARG A 24 -8.23 2.24 -18.24
CA ARG A 24 -8.59 3.52 -18.91
C ARG A 24 -10.11 3.70 -18.97
N ARG A 25 -10.85 2.64 -19.29
CA ARG A 25 -12.31 2.65 -19.31
C ARG A 25 -12.87 2.85 -17.91
N TRP A 26 -12.34 2.15 -16.91
CA TRP A 26 -12.75 2.30 -15.52
C TRP A 26 -12.56 3.73 -15.01
N GLU A 27 -11.41 4.34 -15.29
CA GLU A 27 -11.12 5.73 -14.90
C GLU A 27 -12.05 6.71 -15.62
N ALA A 28 -12.31 6.47 -16.91
CA ALA A 28 -13.23 7.27 -17.73
C ALA A 28 -14.67 7.28 -17.20
N MET A 29 -15.19 6.11 -16.77
CA MET A 29 -16.53 6.01 -16.19
C MET A 29 -16.69 6.86 -14.93
N GLY A 30 -15.63 7.00 -14.12
CA GLY A 30 -15.66 7.83 -12.91
C GLY A 30 -15.63 9.34 -13.17
N ARG A 31 -15.18 9.79 -14.35
CA ARG A 31 -14.99 11.23 -14.64
C ARG A 31 -16.28 12.03 -14.56
N MET A 32 -17.41 11.46 -14.97
CA MET A 32 -18.71 12.14 -14.89
C MET A 32 -19.07 12.44 -13.44
N TRP A 33 -18.94 11.45 -12.56
CA TRP A 33 -19.21 11.63 -11.13
C TRP A 33 -18.25 12.63 -10.48
N VAL A 34 -16.95 12.56 -10.79
CA VAL A 34 -15.95 13.52 -10.29
C VAL A 34 -16.29 14.96 -10.73
N ARG A 35 -16.62 15.16 -12.01
CA ARG A 35 -16.98 16.49 -12.54
C ARG A 35 -18.24 17.04 -11.87
N GLU A 36 -19.26 16.22 -11.71
CA GLU A 36 -20.51 16.65 -11.07
C GLU A 36 -20.29 16.97 -9.59
N TYR A 37 -19.50 16.16 -8.88
CA TYR A 37 -19.09 16.47 -7.52
C TYR A 37 -18.38 17.83 -7.46
N CYS A 38 -17.40 18.06 -8.32
CA CYS A 38 -16.68 19.34 -8.35
C CYS A 38 -17.63 20.51 -8.67
N ARG A 39 -18.55 20.35 -9.63
CA ARG A 39 -19.55 21.37 -9.99
C ARG A 39 -20.42 21.75 -8.79
N GLN A 40 -20.86 20.77 -8.00
CA GLN A 40 -21.65 21.00 -6.79
C GLN A 40 -20.84 21.65 -5.66
N ASN A 41 -19.51 21.55 -5.70
CA ASN A 41 -18.59 22.07 -4.68
C ASN A 41 -17.75 23.26 -5.19
N GLY A 42 -18.35 24.14 -6.00
CA GLY A 42 -17.70 25.39 -6.45
C GLY A 42 -16.50 25.18 -7.38
N GLY A 43 -16.49 24.08 -8.14
CA GLY A 43 -15.44 23.71 -9.08
C GLY A 43 -14.18 23.11 -8.42
N ARG A 44 -14.18 22.88 -7.11
CA ARG A 44 -12.99 22.44 -6.37
C ARG A 44 -13.02 20.94 -6.08
N GLN A 45 -11.86 20.32 -6.23
CA GLN A 45 -11.60 19.00 -5.67
C GLN A 45 -11.24 19.13 -4.19
N PRO A 46 -11.60 18.14 -3.36
CA PRO A 46 -11.28 18.16 -1.94
C PRO A 46 -9.79 17.86 -1.71
N ALA A 47 -9.13 18.69 -0.89
CA ALA A 47 -7.75 18.46 -0.43
C ALA A 47 -7.68 17.39 0.68
N GLU A 48 -8.78 17.16 1.40
CA GLU A 48 -8.88 16.12 2.41
C GLU A 48 -10.24 15.44 2.29
N MET A 49 -10.28 14.12 2.42
CA MET A 49 -11.52 13.35 2.49
C MET A 49 -11.40 12.23 3.50
N ILE A 50 -12.52 11.90 4.15
CA ILE A 50 -12.64 10.73 5.01
C ILE A 50 -13.49 9.69 4.27
N CYS A 51 -12.91 8.52 4.00
CA CYS A 51 -13.61 7.39 3.38
C CYS A 51 -13.92 6.32 4.42
N ARG A 52 -15.22 6.14 4.68
CA ARG A 52 -15.79 5.10 5.58
C ARG A 52 -16.40 3.92 4.84
N ASP A 53 -16.28 3.92 3.52
CA ASP A 53 -16.99 2.99 2.66
C ASP A 53 -16.06 1.88 2.16
N GLY A 54 -16.69 0.79 1.70
CA GLY A 54 -16.02 -0.44 1.26
C GLY A 54 -15.17 -0.36 0.00
N GLU A 55 -14.63 -1.53 -0.37
CA GLU A 55 -13.67 -1.72 -1.45
C GLU A 55 -14.15 -1.24 -2.84
N LYS A 56 -15.47 -1.08 -3.03
CA LYS A 56 -16.09 -0.60 -4.28
C LYS A 56 -16.19 0.91 -4.37
N ILE A 57 -16.19 1.62 -3.25
CA ILE A 57 -16.38 3.08 -3.18
C ILE A 57 -15.04 3.79 -3.01
N PHE A 58 -14.15 3.24 -2.17
CA PHE A 58 -12.81 3.76 -1.93
C PHE A 58 -12.06 4.22 -3.20
N PRO A 59 -12.02 3.44 -4.31
CA PRO A 59 -11.27 3.84 -5.50
C PRO A 59 -11.77 5.15 -6.11
N ARG A 60 -13.07 5.43 -6.03
CA ARG A 60 -13.68 6.67 -6.55
C ARG A 60 -13.39 7.86 -5.67
N PHE A 61 -13.43 7.68 -4.35
CA PHE A 61 -12.99 8.73 -3.42
C PHE A 61 -11.54 9.09 -3.66
N PHE A 62 -10.67 8.09 -3.82
CA PHE A 62 -9.29 8.36 -4.20
C PHE A 62 -9.20 9.11 -5.54
N GLN A 63 -9.97 8.71 -6.56
CA GLN A 63 -10.01 9.41 -7.85
C GLN A 63 -10.42 10.89 -7.71
N LEU A 64 -11.40 11.21 -6.87
CA LEU A 64 -11.94 12.56 -6.65
C LEU A 64 -10.95 13.53 -5.99
N LEU A 65 -10.04 13.01 -5.17
CA LEU A 65 -9.09 13.81 -4.38
C LEU A 65 -8.29 14.79 -5.24
N ALA A 66 -8.12 16.02 -4.73
CA ALA A 66 -7.29 17.04 -5.38
C ALA A 66 -5.82 16.61 -5.47
N PRO A 67 -5.03 17.16 -6.41
CA PRO A 67 -3.58 17.04 -6.36
C PRO A 67 -3.04 17.52 -5.01
N GLY A 68 -2.17 16.72 -4.40
CA GLY A 68 -1.62 16.94 -3.06
C GLY A 68 -2.55 16.53 -1.91
N GLY A 69 -3.77 16.08 -2.19
CA GLY A 69 -4.75 15.79 -1.16
C GLY A 69 -4.48 14.50 -0.38
N THR A 70 -5.14 14.37 0.76
CA THR A 70 -5.08 13.18 1.65
C THR A 70 -6.44 12.51 1.77
N LEU A 71 -6.47 11.20 1.54
CA LEU A 71 -7.62 10.35 1.85
C LEU A 71 -7.40 9.68 3.21
N ILE A 72 -8.09 10.17 4.22
CA ILE A 72 -8.16 9.55 5.54
C ILE A 72 -9.11 8.36 5.43
N PHE A 73 -8.66 7.20 5.90
CA PHE A 73 -9.37 5.95 5.75
C PHE A 73 -9.59 5.28 7.10
N ASN A 74 -10.85 5.19 7.49
CA ASN A 74 -11.36 4.45 8.62
C ASN A 74 -12.18 3.29 8.05
N GLY A 75 -11.64 2.08 8.14
CA GLY A 75 -12.12 0.91 7.41
C GLY A 75 -13.63 0.68 7.37
N SER A 76 -14.07 -0.04 6.35
CA SER A 76 -15.39 -0.64 6.25
C SER A 76 -15.28 -2.16 6.19
N LEU A 77 -16.33 -2.84 6.67
CA LEU A 77 -16.50 -4.29 6.54
C LEU A 77 -16.98 -4.72 5.14
N ASP A 78 -17.31 -3.78 4.26
CA ASP A 78 -17.78 -4.04 2.91
C ASP A 78 -16.59 -4.37 1.98
N GLY A 79 -16.08 -5.59 2.15
CA GLY A 79 -14.90 -6.11 1.44
C GLY A 79 -13.58 -5.56 2.00
N VAL A 80 -12.48 -6.25 1.71
CA VAL A 80 -11.17 -5.99 2.31
C VAL A 80 -10.03 -5.83 1.31
N HIS A 81 -10.29 -6.04 0.01
CA HIS A 81 -9.28 -5.92 -1.04
C HIS A 81 -9.44 -4.59 -1.77
N TYR A 82 -8.68 -3.61 -1.30
CA TYR A 82 -8.79 -2.23 -1.75
C TYR A 82 -7.89 -2.01 -2.96
N THR A 83 -8.36 -1.15 -3.86
CA THR A 83 -7.68 -0.86 -5.12
C THR A 83 -7.82 0.62 -5.45
N PHE A 84 -6.85 1.18 -6.15
CA PHE A 84 -6.95 2.55 -6.67
C PHE A 84 -6.11 2.72 -7.93
N MET A 85 -6.46 3.71 -8.74
CA MET A 85 -5.63 4.17 -9.85
C MET A 85 -4.66 5.23 -9.33
N GLY A 86 -3.38 5.07 -9.63
CA GLY A 86 -2.37 6.08 -9.31
C GLY A 86 -2.69 7.43 -9.93
N LYS A 87 -2.32 8.50 -9.22
CA LYS A 87 -2.49 9.87 -9.69
C LYS A 87 -1.24 10.35 -10.41
N ARG A 88 -1.46 11.27 -11.34
CA ARG A 88 -0.39 11.94 -12.08
C ARG A 88 0.50 12.74 -11.14
N GLY A 89 1.81 12.59 -11.31
CA GLY A 89 2.79 13.34 -10.54
C GLY A 89 4.10 12.59 -10.39
N PHE A 90 5.17 13.34 -10.27
CA PHE A 90 6.51 12.85 -10.01
C PHE A 90 7.14 13.73 -8.94
N LEU A 91 7.92 13.13 -8.05
CA LEU A 91 8.67 13.86 -7.04
C LEU A 91 10.03 13.14 -6.84
N PRO A 92 11.18 13.83 -6.98
CA PRO A 92 12.49 13.22 -6.74
C PRO A 92 12.57 12.59 -5.35
N PHE A 93 13.30 11.47 -5.21
CA PHE A 93 13.32 10.73 -3.93
C PHE A 93 13.77 11.60 -2.76
N HIS A 94 14.75 12.50 -2.93
CA HIS A 94 15.15 13.42 -1.87
C HIS A 94 14.02 14.34 -1.37
N GLU A 95 13.10 14.76 -2.24
CA GLU A 95 11.93 15.57 -1.83
C GLU A 95 10.83 14.71 -1.21
N VAL A 96 10.64 13.51 -1.76
CA VAL A 96 9.68 12.54 -1.22
C VAL A 96 10.05 12.12 0.20
N LEU A 97 11.33 11.87 0.48
CA LEU A 97 11.84 11.54 1.81
C LEU A 97 11.60 12.68 2.81
N LYS A 98 11.80 13.94 2.39
CA LYS A 98 11.44 15.12 3.19
C LYS A 98 9.94 15.20 3.44
N LYS A 99 9.13 15.03 2.40
CA LYS A 99 7.65 15.00 2.49
C LYS A 99 7.17 13.90 3.44
N ALA A 100 7.84 12.76 3.44
CA ALA A 100 7.57 11.64 4.33
C ALA A 100 8.16 11.82 5.74
N ASN A 101 8.93 12.89 5.98
CA ASN A 101 9.63 13.17 7.23
C ASN A 101 10.59 12.04 7.65
N LEU A 102 11.43 11.56 6.71
CA LEU A 102 12.48 10.59 7.03
C LEU A 102 13.46 11.21 8.04
N CYS A 103 13.67 10.50 9.15
CA CYS A 103 14.63 10.86 10.17
C CYS A 103 15.92 10.05 10.04
N ARG A 104 17.03 10.60 10.54
CA ARG A 104 18.31 9.88 10.61
C ARG A 104 18.15 8.61 11.46
N GLY A 105 18.75 7.51 11.01
CA GLY A 105 18.70 6.21 11.67
C GLY A 105 17.44 5.38 11.38
N GLU A 106 16.49 5.92 10.62
CA GLU A 106 15.30 5.15 10.22
C GLU A 106 15.65 4.09 9.17
N SER A 107 15.08 2.89 9.35
CA SER A 107 15.27 1.74 8.46
C SER A 107 14.38 1.83 7.23
N VAL A 108 14.98 1.72 6.03
CA VAL A 108 14.28 1.93 4.76
C VAL A 108 14.49 0.76 3.82
N LEU A 109 13.41 0.09 3.40
CA LEU A 109 13.47 -0.85 2.28
C LEU A 109 13.47 -0.08 0.96
N VAL A 110 14.37 -0.45 0.05
CA VAL A 110 14.37 0.05 -1.33
C VAL A 110 14.28 -1.13 -2.29
N TYR A 111 13.29 -1.10 -3.19
CA TYR A 111 13.21 -2.06 -4.29
C TYR A 111 14.06 -1.62 -5.48
N TYR A 112 14.86 -2.55 -6.01
CA TYR A 112 15.79 -2.35 -7.10
C TYR A 112 15.51 -3.36 -8.23
N GLY A 113 15.33 -2.87 -9.46
CA GLY A 113 15.09 -3.71 -10.64
C GLY A 113 13.62 -4.05 -10.92
N SER A 114 12.65 -3.31 -10.36
CA SER A 114 11.20 -3.64 -10.34
C SER A 114 10.55 -3.98 -11.69
N THR A 115 11.12 -3.55 -12.82
CA THR A 115 10.55 -3.81 -14.16
C THR A 115 11.53 -4.30 -15.20
N ARG A 116 12.82 -4.31 -14.89
CA ARG A 116 13.86 -4.72 -15.82
C ARG A 116 14.80 -5.66 -15.10
N ARG A 117 15.08 -6.80 -15.76
CA ARG A 117 16.17 -7.69 -15.35
C ARG A 117 17.54 -7.16 -15.75
N GLU A 118 17.60 -5.93 -16.26
CA GLU A 118 18.86 -5.21 -16.43
C GLU A 118 19.55 -5.09 -15.08
N LYS A 119 20.88 -5.23 -15.09
CA LYS A 119 21.72 -5.10 -13.91
C LYS A 119 21.61 -3.73 -13.24
N VAL A 120 21.45 -2.68 -14.05
CA VAL A 120 21.48 -1.29 -13.60
C VAL A 120 20.08 -0.69 -13.62
N ASP A 121 19.61 -0.24 -12.46
CA ASP A 121 18.34 0.46 -12.28
C ASP A 121 18.64 1.86 -11.76
N ALA A 122 18.77 2.83 -12.68
CA ALA A 122 19.14 4.21 -12.34
C ALA A 122 18.21 4.84 -11.29
N VAL A 123 16.91 4.50 -11.33
CA VAL A 123 15.92 5.00 -10.36
C VAL A 123 16.13 4.35 -9.00
N GLY A 124 16.41 3.05 -8.97
CA GLY A 124 16.81 2.34 -7.76
C GLY A 124 18.10 2.89 -7.15
N MET A 125 19.09 3.26 -7.98
CA MET A 125 20.33 3.89 -7.51
C MET A 125 20.06 5.26 -6.86
N ASP A 126 19.28 6.12 -7.51
CA ASP A 126 18.89 7.43 -6.97
C ASP A 126 18.12 7.30 -5.64
N ALA A 127 17.26 6.28 -5.51
CA ALA A 127 16.57 5.97 -4.27
C ALA A 127 17.56 5.61 -3.14
N ILE A 128 18.53 4.73 -3.41
CA ILE A 128 19.54 4.30 -2.42
C ILE A 128 20.38 5.50 -1.98
N GLU A 129 20.90 6.28 -2.93
CA GLU A 129 21.73 7.44 -2.65
C GLU A 129 20.93 8.52 -1.89
N SER A 130 19.66 8.74 -2.26
CA SER A 130 18.77 9.65 -1.54
C SER A 130 18.55 9.24 -0.09
N VAL A 131 18.33 7.95 0.19
CA VAL A 131 18.17 7.44 1.56
C VAL A 131 19.44 7.65 2.38
N LEU A 132 20.60 7.29 1.82
CA LEU A 132 21.90 7.47 2.48
C LEU A 132 22.17 8.94 2.80
N ASN A 133 21.89 9.85 1.85
CA ASN A 133 22.09 11.29 2.02
C ASN A 133 21.19 11.89 3.12
N HIS A 134 20.03 11.29 3.39
CA HIS A 134 19.16 11.67 4.51
C HIS A 134 19.53 10.98 5.83
N GLY A 135 20.55 10.12 5.82
CA GLY A 135 21.00 9.36 6.99
C GLY A 135 20.06 8.23 7.38
N GLY A 136 19.24 7.72 6.46
CA GLY A 136 18.48 6.48 6.65
C GLY A 136 19.40 5.25 6.51
N ILE A 137 18.89 4.10 6.96
CA ILE A 137 19.60 2.81 6.90
C ILE A 137 18.92 1.96 5.80
N PRO A 138 19.47 1.93 4.57
CA PRO A 138 18.85 1.20 3.48
C PRO A 138 19.10 -0.30 3.57
N VAL A 139 18.04 -1.07 3.37
CA VAL A 139 18.06 -2.51 3.04
C VAL A 139 17.44 -2.68 1.66
N ILE A 140 18.05 -3.50 0.81
CA ILE A 140 17.71 -3.54 -0.62
C ILE A 140 17.03 -4.86 -0.96
N ALA A 141 15.90 -4.80 -1.67
CA ALA A 141 15.30 -5.94 -2.32
C ALA A 141 15.54 -5.86 -3.84
N THR A 142 16.10 -6.92 -4.41
CA THR A 142 16.46 -7.02 -5.82
C THR A 142 15.68 -8.15 -6.50
N MET A 143 15.44 -8.05 -7.80
CA MET A 143 14.73 -9.10 -8.54
C MET A 143 15.60 -10.31 -8.88
N THR A 144 16.91 -10.12 -8.99
CA THR A 144 17.88 -11.12 -9.46
C THR A 144 19.14 -11.12 -8.63
N ASP A 145 19.86 -12.23 -8.64
CA ASP A 145 21.12 -12.37 -7.91
C ASP A 145 22.22 -11.46 -8.49
N GLU A 146 22.22 -11.20 -9.80
CA GLU A 146 23.17 -10.26 -10.42
C GLU A 146 22.98 -8.83 -9.88
N GLN A 147 21.73 -8.39 -9.75
CA GLN A 147 21.40 -7.09 -9.15
C GLN A 147 21.84 -7.04 -7.69
N GLN A 148 21.60 -8.10 -6.91
CA GLN A 148 22.04 -8.20 -5.52
C GLN A 148 23.55 -8.05 -5.38
N GLN A 149 24.32 -8.75 -6.21
CA GLN A 149 25.78 -8.66 -6.24
C GLN A 149 26.24 -7.25 -6.62
N PHE A 150 25.60 -6.63 -7.62
CA PHE A 150 25.90 -5.27 -8.04
C PHE A 150 25.71 -4.25 -6.90
N VAL A 151 24.53 -4.23 -6.26
CA VAL A 151 24.24 -3.25 -5.19
C VAL A 151 25.12 -3.48 -3.97
N THR A 152 25.37 -4.74 -3.60
CA THR A 152 26.22 -5.09 -2.46
C THR A 152 27.66 -4.61 -2.68
N LYS A 153 28.19 -4.76 -3.90
CA LYS A 153 29.54 -4.28 -4.24
C LYS A 153 29.60 -2.76 -4.27
N ARG A 154 28.60 -2.10 -4.87
CA ARG A 154 28.60 -0.64 -5.10
C ARG A 154 28.42 0.20 -3.84
N TRP A 155 27.68 -0.31 -2.85
CA TRP A 155 27.43 0.34 -1.55
C TRP A 155 27.93 -0.48 -0.36
N LYS A 156 29.05 -1.19 -0.54
CA LYS A 156 29.67 -2.01 0.50
C LYS A 156 29.91 -1.18 1.76
N GLY A 157 29.37 -1.63 2.89
CA GLY A 157 29.50 -0.97 4.19
C GLY A 157 28.59 0.25 4.39
N LEU A 158 27.78 0.62 3.40
CA LEU A 158 26.84 1.74 3.47
C LEU A 158 25.38 1.28 3.57
N ILE A 159 25.04 0.12 3.00
CA ILE A 159 23.73 -0.51 3.15
C ILE A 159 23.78 -1.58 4.25
N ALA A 160 22.64 -1.82 4.90
CA ALA A 160 22.53 -2.91 5.88
C ALA A 160 22.61 -4.30 5.23
N GLY A 161 22.11 -4.42 4.00
CA GLY A 161 22.24 -5.62 3.20
C GLY A 161 21.33 -5.61 1.98
N ALA A 162 21.44 -6.64 1.17
CA ALA A 162 20.60 -6.86 0.01
C ALA A 162 20.05 -8.29 0.00
N VAL A 163 18.82 -8.45 -0.50
CA VAL A 163 18.13 -9.72 -0.67
C VAL A 163 17.68 -9.84 -2.13
N SER A 164 17.90 -11.00 -2.73
CA SER A 164 17.38 -11.33 -4.06
C SER A 164 16.10 -12.15 -3.95
N LEU A 165 15.09 -11.77 -4.73
CA LEU A 165 13.88 -12.56 -4.87
C LEU A 165 14.12 -13.89 -5.61
N GLU A 166 15.16 -13.98 -6.45
CA GLU A 166 15.58 -15.20 -7.12
C GLU A 166 16.14 -16.20 -6.11
N THR A 167 17.14 -15.78 -5.32
CA THR A 167 17.63 -16.56 -4.17
C THR A 167 16.50 -17.01 -3.24
N LEU A 168 15.51 -16.14 -2.95
CA LEU A 168 14.39 -16.51 -2.08
C LEU A 168 13.49 -17.61 -2.68
N LYS A 169 13.25 -17.57 -3.99
CA LYS A 169 12.52 -18.64 -4.69
C LYS A 169 13.22 -19.98 -4.59
N ASP A 170 14.54 -19.98 -4.63
CA ASP A 170 15.33 -21.21 -4.55
C ASP A 170 15.48 -21.72 -3.11
N THR A 171 15.53 -20.80 -2.13
CA THR A 171 15.78 -21.15 -0.72
C THR A 171 14.50 -21.54 0.03
N TRP A 172 13.36 -20.96 -0.33
CA TRP A 172 12.12 -21.15 0.41
C TRP A 172 11.08 -21.89 -0.43
N GLU A 173 10.79 -23.13 -0.03
CA GLU A 173 9.83 -23.96 -0.73
C GLU A 173 8.45 -23.30 -0.78
N GLY A 174 7.89 -23.22 -1.99
CA GLY A 174 6.58 -22.61 -2.21
C GLY A 174 6.56 -21.09 -2.16
N PHE A 175 7.70 -20.41 -2.03
CA PHE A 175 7.74 -18.95 -2.10
C PHE A 175 7.13 -18.44 -3.41
N ASP A 176 6.23 -17.47 -3.28
CA ASP A 176 5.58 -16.81 -4.41
C ASP A 176 5.75 -15.29 -4.31
N TRP A 177 6.01 -14.66 -5.44
CA TRP A 177 6.12 -13.21 -5.56
C TRP A 177 5.06 -12.70 -6.53
N PRO A 178 3.86 -12.37 -6.02
CA PRO A 178 2.73 -12.04 -6.87
C PRO A 178 2.91 -10.66 -7.52
N SER A 179 2.33 -10.50 -8.71
CA SER A 179 2.39 -9.24 -9.46
C SER A 179 1.49 -8.13 -8.90
N ALA A 180 0.52 -8.50 -8.06
CA ALA A 180 -0.43 -7.64 -7.37
C ALA A 180 -0.94 -8.33 -6.10
N MET A 181 -1.68 -7.61 -5.24
CA MET A 181 -2.40 -8.26 -4.13
C MET A 181 -3.32 -9.37 -4.67
N PRO A 182 -3.24 -10.61 -4.14
CA PRO A 182 -4.17 -11.67 -4.50
C PRO A 182 -5.63 -11.23 -4.34
N TYR A 183 -6.51 -11.77 -5.18
CA TYR A 183 -7.93 -11.47 -5.05
C TYR A 183 -8.45 -12.01 -3.71
N LEU A 184 -8.87 -11.11 -2.82
CA LEU A 184 -9.59 -11.49 -1.61
C LEU A 184 -11.10 -11.52 -1.88
N PRO A 185 -11.78 -12.67 -1.68
CA PRO A 185 -13.23 -12.76 -1.59
C PRO A 185 -13.81 -11.85 -0.52
N ASP A 186 -15.09 -11.51 -0.67
CA ASP A 186 -15.84 -10.77 0.35
C ASP A 186 -15.98 -11.63 1.63
N PRO A 187 -15.36 -11.24 2.76
CA PRO A 187 -15.32 -12.05 3.96
C PRO A 187 -16.69 -12.16 4.65
N GLN A 188 -17.66 -11.28 4.34
CA GLN A 188 -19.03 -11.43 4.85
C GLN A 188 -19.78 -12.60 4.20
N ARG A 189 -19.40 -12.95 2.96
CA ARG A 189 -20.07 -14.00 2.18
C ARG A 189 -19.25 -15.28 2.10
N ARG A 190 -17.92 -15.14 2.01
CA ARG A 190 -16.96 -16.20 1.74
C ARG A 190 -15.77 -16.08 2.69
N PHE A 191 -16.06 -16.16 3.99
CA PHE A 191 -15.08 -15.97 5.06
C PHE A 191 -13.90 -16.94 4.95
N GLN A 192 -14.17 -18.25 4.82
CA GLN A 192 -13.14 -19.29 4.77
C GLN A 192 -12.21 -19.12 3.56
N GLU A 193 -12.76 -18.90 2.36
CA GLU A 193 -11.96 -18.63 1.16
C GLU A 193 -11.10 -17.37 1.33
N CYS A 194 -11.64 -16.30 1.93
CA CYS A 194 -10.86 -15.08 2.20
C CYS A 194 -9.73 -15.34 3.20
N GLN A 195 -10.00 -16.09 4.26
CA GLN A 195 -9.01 -16.45 5.27
C GLN A 195 -7.89 -17.32 4.68
N GLU A 196 -8.24 -18.30 3.86
CA GLU A 196 -7.29 -19.20 3.19
C GLU A 196 -6.35 -18.42 2.25
N VAL A 197 -6.89 -17.52 1.41
CA VAL A 197 -6.08 -16.69 0.52
C VAL A 197 -5.12 -15.79 1.31
N LEU A 198 -5.57 -15.21 2.42
CA LEU A 198 -4.72 -14.39 3.30
C LEU A 198 -3.62 -15.24 3.95
N ASN A 199 -3.95 -16.43 4.44
CA ASN A 199 -2.98 -17.34 5.04
C ASN A 199 -1.91 -17.77 4.03
N LEU A 200 -2.31 -18.16 2.82
CA LEU A 200 -1.38 -18.52 1.76
C LEU A 200 -0.49 -17.34 1.37
N PHE A 201 -1.04 -16.13 1.24
CA PHE A 201 -0.27 -14.93 0.96
C PHE A 201 0.76 -14.62 2.07
N GLN A 202 0.37 -14.78 3.34
CA GLN A 202 1.29 -14.61 4.46
C GLN A 202 2.41 -15.65 4.44
N GLN A 203 2.06 -16.93 4.37
CA GLN A 203 3.00 -18.05 4.44
C GLN A 203 3.96 -18.11 3.25
N ARG A 204 3.46 -17.85 2.03
CA ARG A 204 4.21 -18.02 0.78
C ARG A 204 4.90 -16.76 0.30
N THR A 205 4.51 -15.58 0.79
CA THR A 205 5.08 -14.31 0.30
C THR A 205 5.62 -13.45 1.44
N VAL A 206 4.76 -13.07 2.39
CA VAL A 206 5.11 -12.04 3.37
C VAL A 206 6.11 -12.55 4.40
N THR A 207 5.85 -13.69 5.05
CA THR A 207 6.73 -14.27 6.08
C THR A 207 8.15 -14.52 5.55
N PRO A 208 8.36 -15.28 4.46
CA PRO A 208 9.70 -15.50 3.91
C PRO A 208 10.42 -14.21 3.53
N PHE A 209 9.73 -13.28 2.87
CA PHE A 209 10.34 -12.03 2.45
C PHE A 209 10.69 -11.13 3.65
N ARG A 210 9.77 -11.01 4.61
CA ARG A 210 9.97 -10.24 5.84
C ARG A 210 11.17 -10.75 6.62
N LYS A 211 11.24 -12.08 6.82
CA LYS A 211 12.35 -12.74 7.51
C LYS A 211 13.67 -12.37 6.85
N ALA A 212 13.76 -12.56 5.54
CA ALA A 212 14.99 -12.31 4.79
C ALA A 212 15.45 -10.84 4.87
N ILE A 213 14.52 -9.88 4.86
CA ILE A 213 14.84 -8.46 5.02
C ILE A 213 15.27 -8.14 6.46
N PHE A 214 14.56 -8.67 7.45
CA PHE A 214 14.80 -8.36 8.86
C PHE A 214 16.13 -8.94 9.36
N ASP A 215 16.50 -10.12 8.90
CA ASP A 215 17.80 -10.74 9.18
C ASP A 215 18.96 -9.82 8.73
N ARG A 216 18.82 -9.05 7.64
CA ARG A 216 19.86 -8.11 7.16
C ARG A 216 20.08 -6.91 8.05
N ILE A 217 19.07 -6.51 8.83
CA ILE A 217 19.16 -5.36 9.73
C ILE A 217 19.25 -5.81 11.21
N GLY A 218 19.43 -7.12 11.46
CA GLY A 218 19.49 -7.68 12.81
C GLY A 218 18.19 -7.47 13.60
N MET A 219 17.05 -7.36 12.91
CA MET A 219 15.75 -7.15 13.54
C MET A 219 15.08 -8.49 13.83
N GLU A 220 14.77 -8.75 15.09
CA GLU A 220 13.97 -9.91 15.46
C GLU A 220 12.52 -9.75 14.97
N GLU A 221 11.90 -10.87 14.60
CA GLU A 221 10.48 -10.91 14.26
C GLU A 221 9.61 -10.65 15.47
N HIS A 222 8.77 -9.62 15.39
CA HIS A 222 7.76 -9.31 16.38
C HIS A 222 6.61 -8.55 15.72
N PRO A 223 5.34 -8.78 16.08
CA PRO A 223 4.20 -8.09 15.45
C PRO A 223 4.27 -6.56 15.51
N GLY A 224 4.84 -6.02 16.60
CA GLY A 224 5.05 -4.58 16.77
C GLY A 224 6.34 -4.02 16.15
N LYS A 225 7.25 -4.87 15.64
CA LYS A 225 8.51 -4.45 15.00
C LYS A 225 8.33 -4.43 13.48
N GLY A 226 8.96 -3.44 12.85
CA GLY A 226 9.02 -3.35 11.39
C GLY A 226 9.82 -2.14 10.94
N LEU A 227 9.96 -2.03 9.62
CA LEU A 227 10.69 -0.94 9.00
C LEU A 227 9.99 0.40 9.23
N ASP A 228 10.76 1.49 9.22
CA ASP A 228 10.21 2.84 9.29
C ASP A 228 9.55 3.25 7.99
N MET A 229 10.16 2.83 6.88
CA MET A 229 9.75 3.24 5.55
C MET A 229 10.01 2.14 4.51
N VAL A 230 9.15 2.08 3.50
CA VAL A 230 9.44 1.38 2.24
C VAL A 230 9.35 2.40 1.10
N LEU A 231 10.42 2.53 0.33
CA LEU A 231 10.41 3.21 -0.97
C LEU A 231 9.90 2.22 -2.02
N GLU A 232 8.61 2.32 -2.31
CA GLU A 232 7.92 1.55 -3.33
C GLU A 232 8.18 2.07 -4.74
N ARG A 233 7.90 1.21 -5.72
CA ARG A 233 8.14 1.48 -7.14
C ARG A 233 6.84 1.59 -7.88
N ALA A 234 6.66 2.66 -8.66
CA ALA A 234 5.38 2.91 -9.32
C ALA A 234 5.04 1.86 -10.38
N GLN A 235 6.04 1.13 -10.89
CA GLN A 235 5.82 0.20 -12.00
C GLN A 235 5.43 -1.24 -11.58
N GLN A 236 5.33 -1.51 -10.28
CA GLN A 236 4.87 -2.79 -9.71
C GLN A 236 3.69 -2.56 -8.76
N ASP A 237 2.94 -3.62 -8.43
CA ASP A 237 1.86 -3.57 -7.44
C ASP A 237 2.17 -4.47 -6.23
N THR A 238 3.26 -4.14 -5.53
CA THR A 238 3.69 -4.85 -4.31
C THR A 238 3.26 -4.13 -3.03
N LEU A 239 2.38 -3.11 -3.15
CA LEU A 239 1.92 -2.29 -2.02
C LEU A 239 1.37 -3.14 -0.86
N GLY A 240 0.61 -4.19 -1.17
CA GLY A 240 0.09 -5.13 -0.19
C GLY A 240 1.21 -5.82 0.62
N ILE A 241 2.34 -6.14 -0.01
CA ILE A 241 3.52 -6.73 0.65
C ILE A 241 4.21 -5.65 1.50
N SER A 242 4.51 -4.49 0.91
CA SER A 242 5.20 -3.36 1.57
C SER A 242 4.52 -2.90 2.85
N LEU A 243 3.18 -2.89 2.86
CA LEU A 243 2.41 -2.55 4.05
C LEU A 243 2.62 -3.55 5.20
N ASN A 244 2.90 -4.82 4.94
CA ASN A 244 3.19 -5.81 5.99
C ASN A 244 4.59 -5.65 6.60
N LEU A 245 5.50 -4.91 5.95
CA LEU A 245 6.91 -4.77 6.38
C LEU A 245 7.14 -3.57 7.28
N VAL A 246 6.32 -2.53 7.15
CA VAL A 246 6.46 -1.31 7.95
C VAL A 246 5.78 -1.44 9.30
N ARG A 247 6.41 -0.85 10.32
CA ARG A 247 5.91 -0.90 11.69
C ARG A 247 4.52 -0.25 11.83
N PRO A 248 3.67 -0.72 12.77
CA PRO A 248 2.42 -0.05 13.08
C PRO A 248 2.63 1.40 13.56
N SER A 249 1.61 2.23 13.40
CA SER A 249 1.48 3.64 13.83
C SER A 249 2.38 4.67 13.16
N THR A 250 3.63 4.34 12.85
CA THR A 250 4.57 5.31 12.24
C THR A 250 5.12 4.86 10.89
N GLY A 251 4.89 3.60 10.50
CA GLY A 251 5.35 3.05 9.23
C GLY A 251 4.74 3.73 8.01
N ARG A 252 5.59 4.01 7.01
CA ARG A 252 5.21 4.72 5.78
C ARG A 252 5.61 3.91 4.54
N VAL A 253 4.70 3.74 3.60
CA VAL A 253 5.03 3.29 2.23
C VAL A 253 5.01 4.49 1.31
N VAL A 254 6.02 4.65 0.50
CA VAL A 254 6.33 5.94 -0.13
C VAL A 254 6.69 5.74 -1.61
N TYR A 255 6.12 6.56 -2.49
CA TYR A 255 6.36 6.56 -3.94
C TYR A 255 6.91 7.92 -4.39
N GLY A 256 7.87 7.90 -5.32
CA GLY A 256 8.36 9.11 -6.02
C GLY A 256 8.11 9.13 -7.53
N GLU A 257 7.97 7.97 -8.16
CA GLU A 257 7.78 7.80 -9.60
C GLU A 257 6.35 8.14 -10.07
N GLU A 258 6.15 8.30 -11.39
CA GLU A 258 4.84 8.51 -12.03
C GLU A 258 3.95 7.27 -11.91
N MET A 259 2.77 7.44 -11.29
CA MET A 259 1.83 6.37 -10.97
C MET A 259 0.58 6.38 -11.87
N ALA A 260 0.37 7.44 -12.66
CA ALA A 260 -0.82 7.56 -13.52
C ALA A 260 -0.96 6.38 -14.48
N GLY A 261 -2.20 5.95 -14.68
CA GLY A 261 -2.52 4.84 -15.57
C GLY A 261 -2.13 3.46 -15.04
N ARG A 262 -1.76 3.35 -13.76
CA ARG A 262 -1.50 2.07 -13.08
C ARG A 262 -2.44 1.84 -11.90
N ARG A 263 -2.80 0.58 -11.68
CA ARG A 263 -3.55 0.12 -10.50
C ARG A 263 -2.58 -0.27 -9.39
N TYR A 264 -2.98 0.01 -8.15
CA TYR A 264 -2.35 -0.51 -6.94
C TYR A 264 -3.40 -1.18 -6.05
N SER A 265 -2.98 -2.14 -5.23
CA SER A 265 -3.86 -2.95 -4.41
C SER A 265 -3.26 -3.33 -3.05
N PHE A 266 -4.13 -3.46 -2.05
CA PHE A 266 -3.73 -3.81 -0.69
C PHE A 266 -4.88 -4.41 0.13
N TYR A 267 -4.53 -5.10 1.21
CA TYR A 267 -5.45 -5.54 2.25
C TYR A 267 -5.74 -4.36 3.21
N ALA A 268 -6.97 -3.84 3.19
CA ALA A 268 -7.34 -2.62 3.89
C ALA A 268 -6.98 -2.58 5.39
N PRO A 269 -7.23 -3.64 6.18
CA PRO A 269 -6.91 -3.67 7.60
C PRO A 269 -5.45 -3.35 7.93
N GLN A 270 -4.52 -3.72 7.04
CA GLN A 270 -3.10 -3.40 7.22
C GLN A 270 -2.82 -1.90 7.20
N VAL A 271 -3.74 -1.07 6.69
CA VAL A 271 -3.59 0.39 6.68
C VAL A 271 -4.29 1.02 7.88
N TRP A 272 -5.61 0.82 8.02
CA TRP A 272 -6.40 1.58 9.01
C TRP A 272 -6.23 1.09 10.45
N MET A 273 -6.12 -0.22 10.69
CA MET A 273 -5.92 -0.76 12.06
C MET A 273 -4.52 -0.44 12.58
N ASN A 274 -3.54 -0.51 11.69
CA ASN A 274 -2.14 -0.28 12.02
C ASN A 274 -1.72 1.18 11.79
N LYS A 275 -2.64 2.11 11.52
CA LYS A 275 -2.36 3.55 11.35
C LYS A 275 -1.20 3.84 10.38
N ARG A 276 -1.08 3.03 9.32
CA ARG A 276 0.00 3.17 8.34
C ARG A 276 -0.33 4.26 7.33
N ARG A 277 0.70 4.83 6.70
CA ARG A 277 0.55 5.89 5.71
C ARG A 277 1.10 5.45 4.36
N ILE A 278 0.40 5.79 3.29
CA ILE A 278 0.86 5.65 1.91
C ILE A 278 1.03 7.06 1.35
N ILE A 279 2.26 7.43 1.02
CA ILE A 279 2.62 8.77 0.57
C ILE A 279 3.03 8.67 -0.89
N MET A 280 2.35 9.42 -1.75
CA MET A 280 2.58 9.46 -3.19
C MET A 280 3.01 10.87 -3.60
N PRO A 281 3.50 11.09 -4.84
CA PRO A 281 3.91 12.41 -5.29
C PRO A 281 2.81 13.47 -5.10
N THR A 282 1.59 13.15 -5.52
CA THR A 282 0.43 14.07 -5.53
C THR A 282 -0.77 13.57 -4.75
N ALA A 283 -0.60 12.61 -3.84
CA ALA A 283 -1.65 12.20 -2.92
C ALA A 283 -1.10 11.51 -1.67
N ALA A 284 -1.94 11.32 -0.67
CA ALA A 284 -1.67 10.43 0.44
C ALA A 284 -2.91 9.62 0.81
N ILE A 285 -2.69 8.44 1.39
CA ILE A 285 -3.70 7.66 2.11
C ILE A 285 -3.22 7.53 3.55
N ALA A 286 -4.05 7.91 4.50
CA ALA A 286 -3.75 7.81 5.93
C ALA A 286 -4.73 6.85 6.59
N GLY A 287 -4.23 5.76 7.15
CA GLY A 287 -5.03 4.88 7.97
C GLY A 287 -5.30 5.52 9.32
N GLU A 288 -6.56 5.60 9.71
CA GLU A 288 -6.96 5.98 11.07
C GLU A 288 -7.94 4.96 11.63
N PRO A 289 -7.82 4.60 12.92
CA PRO A 289 -8.87 3.84 13.56
C PRO A 289 -10.14 4.69 13.54
N PRO A 290 -11.32 4.07 13.44
CA PRO A 290 -12.55 4.83 13.49
C PRO A 290 -12.65 5.59 14.83
N GLN A 291 -12.77 6.91 14.80
CA GLN A 291 -12.94 7.72 16.01
C GLN A 291 -14.41 7.71 16.47
N GLU A 292 -14.66 7.47 17.75
CA GLU A 292 -15.96 7.73 18.38
C GLU A 292 -16.24 9.24 18.37
N ARG A 293 -17.23 9.70 17.59
CA ARG A 293 -17.72 11.08 17.75
C ARG A 293 -18.69 11.16 18.93
N ASN A 294 -18.36 12.02 19.90
CA ASN A 294 -19.29 12.55 20.91
C ASN A 294 -20.40 13.40 20.23
N ARG A 295 -21.44 12.78 19.65
CA ARG A 295 -22.74 13.40 19.35
C ARG A 295 -23.76 12.30 19.00
N LYS A 296 -24.76 12.11 19.89
CA LYS A 296 -26.08 11.44 19.77
C LYS A 296 -26.26 10.17 18.87
N GLY A 297 -25.18 9.49 18.45
CA GLY A 297 -25.21 8.22 17.70
C GLY A 297 -24.20 7.19 18.24
N LYS A 298 -24.01 7.15 19.57
CA LYS A 298 -22.90 6.47 20.25
C LYS A 298 -22.90 4.94 20.14
N LYS A 299 -24.07 4.28 20.01
CA LYS A 299 -24.15 2.81 20.08
C LYS A 299 -23.86 2.10 18.75
N GLU A 300 -24.36 2.62 17.63
CA GLU A 300 -24.22 1.95 16.33
C GLU A 300 -22.79 2.00 15.77
N ASN A 301 -22.11 3.15 15.88
CA ASN A 301 -20.73 3.27 15.41
C ASN A 301 -19.76 2.41 16.22
N ALA A 302 -19.92 2.32 17.55
CA ALA A 302 -19.05 1.48 18.38
C ALA A 302 -19.22 -0.02 18.08
N SER A 303 -20.45 -0.47 17.78
CA SER A 303 -20.73 -1.86 17.38
C SER A 303 -20.01 -2.23 16.08
N LEU A 304 -20.13 -1.40 15.04
CA LEU A 304 -19.50 -1.65 13.74
C LEU A 304 -17.97 -1.68 13.80
N ILE A 305 -17.37 -0.85 14.66
CA ILE A 305 -15.91 -0.84 14.88
C ILE A 305 -15.47 -2.14 15.56
N MET A 306 -16.16 -2.55 16.62
CA MET A 306 -15.86 -3.81 17.30
C MET A 306 -16.06 -5.02 16.38
N GLU A 307 -17.12 -5.03 15.57
CA GLU A 307 -17.36 -6.08 14.58
C GLU A 307 -16.25 -6.13 13.53
N ALA A 308 -15.77 -4.98 13.06
CA ALA A 308 -14.67 -4.89 12.11
C ALA A 308 -13.36 -5.42 12.68
N GLU A 309 -13.02 -5.00 13.90
CA GLU A 309 -11.83 -5.50 14.60
C GLU A 309 -11.93 -7.00 14.89
N GLN A 310 -13.10 -7.49 15.30
CA GLN A 310 -13.33 -8.92 15.53
C GLN A 310 -13.20 -9.74 14.25
N LEU A 311 -13.76 -9.26 13.13
CA LEU A 311 -13.63 -9.94 11.84
C LEU A 311 -12.17 -10.02 11.41
N VAL A 312 -11.42 -8.91 11.51
CA VAL A 312 -10.00 -8.89 11.14
C VAL A 312 -9.20 -9.79 12.07
N ARG A 313 -9.42 -9.74 13.38
CA ARG A 313 -8.76 -10.67 14.31
C ARG A 313 -9.01 -12.12 13.94
N LYS A 314 -10.23 -12.48 13.54
CA LYS A 314 -10.53 -13.84 13.06
C LYS A 314 -9.81 -14.17 11.76
N LEU A 315 -9.71 -13.22 10.82
CA LEU A 315 -8.95 -13.40 9.57
C LEU A 315 -7.44 -13.55 9.81
N GLU A 316 -6.89 -12.87 10.82
CA GLU A 316 -5.44 -12.83 11.10
C GLU A 316 -4.97 -13.84 12.17
N ALA A 317 -5.90 -14.46 12.93
CA ALA A 317 -5.61 -15.33 14.08
C ALA A 317 -4.77 -16.59 13.79
N VAL A 318 -4.43 -16.88 12.52
CA VAL A 318 -3.68 -18.08 12.12
C VAL A 318 -2.23 -17.78 11.74
N GLY A 319 -1.83 -16.50 11.68
CA GLY A 319 -0.47 -16.08 11.28
C GLY A 319 0.47 -15.68 12.43
N SER A 320 0.09 -15.91 13.69
CA SER A 320 0.86 -15.50 14.89
C SER A 320 1.44 -16.68 15.70
N ALA A 321 1.54 -17.86 15.09
CA ALA A 321 2.21 -19.03 15.67
C ALA A 321 3.49 -19.32 14.89
#